data_AF-A0A9W8HAG0-F1
#
_entry.id   AF-A0A9W8HAG0-F1
#
_cell.length_a   1.000
_cell.length_b   1.000
_cell.length_c   1.000
_cell.angle_alpha   90.00
_cell.angle_beta   90.00
_cell.angle_gamma   90.00
#
_symmetry.space_group_name_H-M   'P 1'
#
loop_
_entity.id
_entity.type
_entity.pdbx_description
1 polymer ?
#
loop_
_entity_poly.entity_id
_entity_poly.type
_entity_poly.pdbx_seq_one_letter_code
_entity_poly.pdbx_strand_id
1 'polypeptide(L)'
;MPPVRRSRRLAVATRTVVEVVIERPAARPPARSTADRLAAAAETTRSWRARVTECADRAYDAERGRIDWEAVAAELGLPLIGCLHMFDASLSVVAVRRLPGPDDWSADDEHTMADFVADNLGTLAGDVWRLAGVYMNTSEADCLAAYCRLKHARMTVGACEAIQRFREDGVTWRDIYKMFPVYKGIVALTRGWTPADIERIKEIVKQHYTPSYLMPAINAAVREFPSRKYIARVRQKTPGSQQERMDAINQEVQRQRDSGLDIDWVAVSWAVGLSELECLELCRFSEGKARWTYDPDTFSQEMADRMEAFIAEHYPPPAAPNFNAVSNYMWLDINDCIRMAQLLRGEFEPISHIASTVHVAHGAMCR
;
A
#
# COMPACT_ATOMS: atom_id res chain seq x y z
N MET A 1 72.81 18.73 -66.10
CA MET A 1 72.00 19.74 -66.81
C MET A 1 71.54 20.80 -65.81
N PRO A 2 71.98 22.07 -65.91
CA PRO A 2 71.28 23.24 -65.37
C PRO A 2 70.33 23.82 -66.45
N PRO A 3 69.68 24.99 -66.29
CA PRO A 3 69.06 25.68 -65.14
C PRO A 3 67.52 25.78 -65.37
N VAL A 4 66.71 26.53 -64.62
CA VAL A 4 66.20 27.86 -65.03
C VAL A 4 65.66 28.61 -63.81
N ARG A 5 66.23 29.80 -63.60
CA ARG A 5 65.75 30.88 -62.73
C ARG A 5 64.52 31.54 -63.35
N ARG A 6 63.56 31.95 -62.51
CA ARG A 6 62.87 33.24 -62.69
C ARG A 6 62.87 34.02 -61.39
N SER A 7 63.70 35.06 -61.39
CA SER A 7 63.60 36.21 -60.50
C SER A 7 62.79 37.31 -61.18
N ARG A 8 62.03 38.08 -60.38
CA ARG A 8 61.74 39.53 -60.45
C ARG A 8 60.31 39.76 -59.93
N ARG A 9 59.98 40.79 -59.15
CA ARG A 9 60.69 41.86 -58.42
C ARG A 9 59.57 42.73 -57.81
N LEU A 10 59.77 43.26 -56.59
CA LEU A 10 59.32 44.59 -56.08
C LEU A 10 57.79 44.88 -56.06
N ALA A 11 57.16 45.58 -55.10
CA ALA A 11 57.53 46.63 -54.16
C ALA A 11 56.39 46.73 -53.10
N VAL A 12 56.67 46.85 -51.79
CA VAL A 12 56.71 48.08 -50.96
C VAL A 12 55.43 48.34 -50.15
N ALA A 13 55.62 48.43 -48.81
CA ALA A 13 54.86 49.11 -47.75
C ALA A 13 53.38 48.71 -47.56
N THR A 14 52.91 48.39 -46.36
CA THR A 14 52.86 49.30 -45.22
C THR A 14 52.81 48.55 -43.88
N ARG A 15 53.32 49.25 -42.87
CA ARG A 15 53.33 48.94 -41.44
C ARG A 15 51.88 48.86 -40.92
N THR A 16 51.52 47.76 -40.27
CA THR A 16 50.48 47.79 -39.23
C THR A 16 50.98 46.91 -38.09
N VAL A 17 51.45 47.55 -37.03
CA VAL A 17 51.64 46.89 -35.74
C VAL A 17 50.24 46.59 -35.25
N VAL A 18 49.80 45.34 -35.39
CA VAL A 18 48.63 44.86 -34.67
C VAL A 18 49.13 44.57 -33.26
N GLU A 19 48.82 45.45 -32.32
CA GLU A 19 48.85 45.09 -30.90
C GLU A 19 47.97 43.86 -30.74
N VAL A 20 48.61 42.70 -30.53
CA VAL A 20 47.92 41.52 -30.02
C VAL A 20 47.60 41.84 -28.57
N VAL A 21 46.41 42.41 -28.35
CA VAL A 21 45.76 42.39 -27.04
C VAL A 21 45.56 40.91 -26.73
N ILE A 22 46.45 40.36 -25.91
CA ILE A 22 46.23 39.09 -25.25
C ILE A 22 45.08 39.34 -24.28
N GLU A 23 43.85 39.11 -24.72
CA GLU A 23 42.71 39.03 -23.83
C GLU A 23 43.04 37.96 -22.78
N ARG A 24 43.25 38.41 -21.54
CA ARG A 24 43.29 37.51 -20.39
C ARG A 24 42.03 36.65 -20.46
N PRO A 25 42.14 35.32 -20.39
CA PRO A 25 40.96 34.47 -20.35
C PRO A 25 40.09 34.96 -19.19
N ALA A 26 38.85 35.34 -19.49
CA ALA A 26 37.88 35.74 -18.49
C ALA A 26 37.91 34.71 -17.37
N ALA A 27 38.08 35.19 -16.13
CA ALA A 27 38.18 34.35 -14.95
C ALA A 27 37.06 33.32 -14.99
N ARG A 28 37.43 32.03 -14.98
CA ARG A 28 36.49 30.92 -14.95
C ARG A 28 35.50 31.22 -13.81
N PRO A 29 34.18 31.30 -14.08
CA PRO A 29 33.22 31.64 -13.04
C PRO A 29 33.42 30.68 -11.87
N PRO A 30 33.37 31.16 -10.61
CA PRO A 30 33.61 30.32 -9.46
C PRO A 30 32.68 29.10 -9.54
N ALA A 31 33.23 27.92 -9.31
CA ALA A 31 32.45 26.69 -9.31
C ALA A 31 31.29 26.87 -8.33
N ARG A 32 30.05 26.92 -8.85
CA ARG A 32 28.83 27.01 -8.02
C ARG A 32 28.93 25.99 -6.90
N SER A 33 28.73 26.45 -5.67
CA SER A 33 28.81 25.60 -4.49
C SER A 33 27.80 24.46 -4.62
N THR A 34 28.05 23.34 -3.94
CA THR A 34 27.11 22.22 -3.93
C THR A 34 25.71 22.67 -3.48
N ALA A 35 25.64 23.64 -2.57
CA ALA A 35 24.40 24.26 -2.12
C ALA A 35 23.65 24.99 -3.26
N ASP A 36 24.34 25.76 -4.10
CA ASP A 36 23.73 26.47 -5.23
C ASP A 36 23.19 25.51 -6.30
N ARG A 37 23.84 24.35 -6.49
CA ARG A 37 23.37 23.32 -7.43
C ARG A 37 22.14 22.60 -6.91
N LEU A 38 22.11 22.28 -5.61
CA LEU A 38 20.95 21.68 -4.97
C LEU A 38 19.75 22.64 -4.96
N ALA A 39 19.97 23.92 -4.70
CA ALA A 39 18.94 24.94 -4.76
C ALA A 39 18.36 25.09 -6.18
N ALA A 40 19.21 25.13 -7.21
CA ALA A 40 18.75 25.20 -8.60
C ALA A 40 17.99 23.94 -9.05
N ALA A 41 18.41 22.75 -8.60
CA ALA A 41 17.70 21.50 -8.88
C ALA A 41 16.33 21.43 -8.18
N ALA A 42 16.26 21.89 -6.92
CA ALA A 42 15.01 21.99 -6.17
C ALA A 42 14.02 22.97 -6.83
N GLU A 43 14.51 24.12 -7.30
CA GLU A 43 13.67 25.10 -8.02
C GLU A 43 13.17 24.56 -9.35
N THR A 44 14.02 23.85 -10.09
CA THR A 44 13.63 23.18 -11.34
C THR A 44 12.55 22.12 -11.07
N THR A 45 12.71 21.34 -10.01
CA THR A 45 11.73 20.31 -9.60
C THR A 45 10.41 20.94 -9.20
N ARG A 46 10.43 22.02 -8.40
CA ARG A 46 9.22 22.76 -8.00
C ARG A 46 8.48 23.33 -9.21
N SER A 47 9.21 23.90 -10.16
CA SER A 47 8.65 24.40 -11.43
C SER A 47 7.99 23.28 -12.23
N TRP A 48 8.59 22.10 -12.31
CA TRP A 48 7.99 20.95 -13.01
C TRP A 48 6.75 20.41 -12.30
N ARG A 49 6.75 20.31 -10.97
CA ARG A 49 5.57 19.88 -10.21
C ARG A 49 4.36 20.76 -10.50
N ALA A 50 4.54 22.08 -10.43
CA ALA A 50 3.48 23.03 -10.73
C ALA A 50 2.94 22.87 -12.17
N ARG A 51 3.83 22.71 -13.16
CA ARG A 51 3.44 22.52 -14.57
C ARG A 51 2.72 21.21 -14.81
N VAL A 52 3.16 20.12 -14.17
CA VAL A 52 2.52 18.81 -14.25
C VAL A 52 1.12 18.88 -13.64
N THR A 53 0.98 19.45 -12.44
CA THR A 53 -0.34 19.59 -11.80
C THR A 53 -1.28 20.49 -12.62
N GLU A 54 -0.81 21.63 -13.14
CA GLU A 54 -1.64 22.53 -13.96
C GLU A 54 -2.12 21.85 -15.26
N CYS A 55 -1.25 21.08 -15.91
CA CYS A 55 -1.61 20.30 -17.10
C CYS A 55 -2.59 19.18 -16.75
N ALA A 56 -2.39 18.49 -15.63
CA ALA A 56 -3.26 17.45 -15.13
C ALA A 56 -4.68 17.96 -14.81
N ASP A 57 -4.79 19.13 -14.17
CA ASP A 57 -6.08 19.78 -13.90
C ASP A 57 -6.86 20.09 -15.19
N ARG A 58 -6.17 20.51 -16.27
CA ARG A 58 -6.79 20.73 -17.59
C ARG A 58 -7.20 19.44 -18.29
N ALA A 59 -6.45 18.37 -18.06
CA ALA A 59 -6.68 17.04 -18.66
C ALA A 59 -7.65 16.17 -17.85
N TYR A 60 -8.31 16.74 -16.84
CA TYR A 60 -9.30 16.04 -16.04
C TYR A 60 -10.57 15.78 -16.85
N ASP A 61 -10.91 14.50 -17.00
CA ASP A 61 -12.16 14.03 -17.57
C ASP A 61 -13.21 13.92 -16.44
N ALA A 62 -14.18 14.83 -16.45
CA ALA A 62 -15.25 14.85 -15.45
C ALA A 62 -16.25 13.70 -15.60
N GLU A 63 -16.41 13.11 -16.79
CA GLU A 63 -17.30 11.97 -17.01
C GLU A 63 -16.70 10.70 -16.42
N ARG A 64 -15.39 10.50 -16.61
CA ARG A 64 -14.64 9.36 -16.06
C ARG A 64 -14.15 9.60 -14.63
N GLY A 65 -14.10 10.85 -14.21
CA GLY A 65 -13.58 11.27 -12.91
C GLY A 65 -12.06 11.08 -12.76
N ARG A 66 -11.30 11.03 -13.86
CA ARG A 66 -9.85 10.79 -13.83
C ARG A 66 -9.11 11.69 -14.81
N ILE A 67 -7.80 11.80 -14.63
CA ILE A 67 -6.92 12.61 -15.47
C ILE A 67 -6.43 11.76 -16.65
N ASP A 68 -6.44 12.31 -17.87
CA ASP A 68 -5.81 11.69 -19.03
C ASP A 68 -4.28 11.88 -18.94
N TRP A 69 -3.62 10.97 -18.22
CA TRP A 69 -2.20 11.06 -17.92
C TRP A 69 -1.32 10.87 -19.15
N GLU A 70 -1.79 10.13 -20.15
CA GLU A 70 -1.14 9.99 -21.45
C GLU A 70 -1.11 11.32 -22.21
N ALA A 71 -2.22 12.08 -22.20
CA ALA A 71 -2.26 13.42 -22.76
C ALA A 71 -1.31 14.38 -22.02
N VAL A 72 -1.28 14.32 -20.68
CA VAL A 72 -0.36 15.12 -19.85
C VAL A 72 1.10 14.81 -20.19
N ALA A 73 1.46 13.53 -20.26
CA ALA A 73 2.80 13.08 -20.61
C ALA A 73 3.22 13.54 -22.02
N ALA A 74 2.30 13.46 -22.99
CA ALA A 74 2.53 13.91 -24.35
C ALA A 74 2.70 15.45 -24.45
N GLU A 75 1.85 16.23 -23.77
CA GLU A 75 1.93 17.70 -23.76
C GLU A 75 3.27 18.19 -23.17
N LEU A 76 3.74 17.56 -22.10
CA LEU A 76 4.95 17.97 -21.40
C LEU A 76 6.23 17.33 -21.96
N GLY A 77 6.11 16.33 -22.83
CA GLY A 77 7.24 15.59 -23.38
C GLY A 77 8.00 14.78 -22.31
N LEU A 78 7.28 14.25 -21.33
CA LEU A 78 7.83 13.53 -20.17
C LEU A 78 7.31 12.08 -20.15
N PRO A 79 8.06 11.12 -19.58
CA PRO A 79 7.54 9.78 -19.34
C PRO A 79 6.34 9.81 -18.40
N LEU A 80 5.32 9.00 -18.68
CA LEU A 80 4.09 8.87 -17.87
C LEU A 80 4.39 8.76 -16.37
N ILE A 81 5.22 7.79 -15.99
CA ILE A 81 5.60 7.55 -14.59
C ILE A 81 6.30 8.78 -13.98
N GLY A 82 7.09 9.50 -14.76
CA GLY A 82 7.71 10.76 -14.35
C GLY A 82 6.67 11.83 -14.01
N CYS A 83 5.63 11.98 -14.83
CA CYS A 83 4.52 12.88 -14.54
C CYS A 83 3.81 12.49 -13.24
N LEU A 84 3.49 11.19 -13.05
CA LEU A 84 2.82 10.72 -11.83
C LEU A 84 3.64 10.98 -10.54
N HIS A 85 4.97 10.86 -10.60
CA HIS A 85 5.84 11.22 -9.46
C HIS A 85 5.93 12.72 -9.19
N MET A 86 5.76 13.54 -10.23
CA MET A 86 5.83 15.00 -10.13
C MET A 86 4.48 15.65 -9.84
N PHE A 87 3.37 14.91 -9.95
CA PHE A 87 2.07 15.39 -9.56
C PHE A 87 2.04 15.74 -8.07
N ASP A 88 1.54 16.95 -7.78
CA ASP A 88 1.36 17.44 -6.43
C ASP A 88 -0.14 17.68 -6.17
N ALA A 89 -0.75 16.75 -5.44
CA ALA A 89 -2.18 16.80 -5.11
C ALA A 89 -2.54 18.02 -4.24
N SER A 90 -1.58 18.62 -3.52
CA SER A 90 -1.83 19.82 -2.71
C SER A 90 -2.01 21.08 -3.56
N LEU A 91 -1.54 21.05 -4.80
CA LEU A 91 -1.67 22.14 -5.78
C LEU A 91 -2.84 21.93 -6.75
N SER A 92 -3.40 20.72 -6.79
CA SER A 92 -4.45 20.30 -7.72
C SER A 92 -5.80 20.86 -7.30
N VAL A 93 -6.59 21.34 -8.26
CA VAL A 93 -8.00 21.70 -8.01
C VAL A 93 -8.94 20.50 -8.18
N VAL A 94 -8.46 19.42 -8.79
CA VAL A 94 -9.20 18.16 -8.93
C VAL A 94 -9.28 17.46 -7.58
N ALA A 95 -10.51 17.13 -7.16
CA ALA A 95 -10.75 16.35 -5.96
C ALA A 95 -10.51 14.86 -6.20
N VAL A 96 -9.87 14.20 -5.22
CA VAL A 96 -9.68 12.75 -5.20
C VAL A 96 -11.02 12.05 -5.05
N ARG A 97 -11.29 11.05 -5.91
CA ARG A 97 -12.48 10.19 -5.81
C ARG A 97 -12.36 9.26 -4.61
N ARG A 98 -13.48 9.06 -3.91
CA ARG A 98 -13.63 7.99 -2.91
C ARG A 98 -14.37 6.84 -3.53
N LEU A 99 -13.74 5.68 -3.61
CA LEU A 99 -14.33 4.45 -4.18
C LEU A 99 -14.22 3.28 -3.19
N PRO A 100 -14.78 3.43 -1.97
CA PRO A 100 -14.59 2.46 -0.89
C PRO A 100 -15.30 1.12 -1.15
N GLY A 101 -16.43 1.17 -1.85
CA GLY A 101 -17.28 0.02 -2.12
C GLY A 101 -16.94 -0.68 -3.44
N PRO A 102 -17.31 -1.97 -3.56
CA PRO A 102 -17.14 -2.71 -4.82
C PRO A 102 -18.02 -2.16 -5.95
N ASP A 103 -19.19 -1.60 -5.63
CA ASP A 103 -20.14 -1.08 -6.64
C ASP A 103 -19.79 0.35 -7.10
N ASP A 104 -18.80 1.00 -6.46
CA ASP A 104 -18.32 2.33 -6.83
C ASP A 104 -17.36 2.29 -8.03
N TRP A 105 -16.81 1.12 -8.35
CA TRP A 105 -15.88 0.92 -9.45
C TRP A 105 -16.61 0.55 -10.73
N SER A 106 -16.41 1.35 -11.78
CA SER A 106 -16.88 0.96 -13.11
C SER A 106 -16.00 -0.16 -13.67
N ALA A 107 -16.53 -0.95 -14.61
CA ALA A 107 -15.74 -1.99 -15.29
C ALA A 107 -14.53 -1.41 -16.03
N ASP A 108 -14.64 -0.17 -16.52
CA ASP A 108 -13.55 0.56 -17.16
C ASP A 108 -12.47 0.99 -16.15
N ASP A 109 -12.86 1.42 -14.94
CA ASP A 109 -11.90 1.73 -13.86
C ASP A 109 -11.15 0.47 -13.42
N GLU A 110 -11.86 -0.65 -13.24
CA GLU A 110 -11.26 -1.92 -12.86
C GLU A 110 -10.24 -2.40 -13.89
N HIS A 111 -10.57 -2.32 -15.18
CA HIS A 111 -9.68 -2.72 -16.26
C HIS A 111 -8.46 -1.80 -16.34
N THR A 112 -8.69 -0.49 -16.34
CA THR A 112 -7.63 0.53 -16.41
C THR A 112 -6.63 0.39 -15.26
N MET A 113 -7.12 0.19 -14.02
CA MET A 113 -6.26 -0.03 -12.86
C MET A 113 -5.51 -1.37 -12.96
N ALA A 114 -6.19 -2.46 -13.37
CA ALA A 114 -5.56 -3.76 -13.48
C ALA A 114 -4.41 -3.77 -14.51
N ASP A 115 -4.59 -3.09 -15.65
CA ASP A 115 -3.60 -2.96 -16.70
C ASP A 115 -2.42 -2.11 -16.22
N PHE A 116 -2.69 -0.93 -15.62
CA PHE A 116 -1.64 -0.08 -15.04
C PHE A 116 -0.77 -0.85 -14.04
N VAL A 117 -1.39 -1.59 -13.11
CA VAL A 117 -0.65 -2.38 -12.13
C VAL A 117 0.09 -3.53 -12.80
N ALA A 118 -0.51 -4.26 -13.74
CA ALA A 118 0.14 -5.37 -14.42
C ALA A 118 1.42 -4.95 -15.15
N ASP A 119 1.40 -3.78 -15.79
CA ASP A 119 2.53 -3.24 -16.55
C ASP A 119 3.65 -2.70 -15.65
N ASN A 120 3.34 -2.30 -14.41
CA ASN A 120 4.26 -1.55 -13.56
C ASN A 120 4.64 -2.24 -12.23
N LEU A 121 3.96 -3.33 -11.84
CA LEU A 121 4.18 -4.01 -10.56
C LEU A 121 5.62 -4.55 -10.42
N GLY A 122 6.23 -5.00 -11.52
CA GLY A 122 7.60 -5.53 -11.52
C GLY A 122 8.69 -4.45 -11.45
N THR A 123 8.39 -3.22 -11.87
CA THR A 123 9.36 -2.12 -12.00
C THR A 123 9.25 -1.10 -10.87
N LEU A 124 8.06 -0.93 -10.28
CA LEU A 124 7.76 0.10 -9.27
C LEU A 124 7.50 -0.48 -7.87
N ALA A 125 8.04 -1.67 -7.57
CA ALA A 125 7.78 -2.39 -6.32
C ALA A 125 7.98 -1.48 -5.09
N GLY A 126 6.88 -1.21 -4.38
CA GLY A 126 6.81 -0.31 -3.21
C GLY A 126 5.97 0.95 -3.44
N ASP A 127 5.96 1.50 -4.67
CA ASP A 127 5.34 2.80 -4.97
C ASP A 127 4.16 2.68 -5.98
N VAL A 128 3.95 1.47 -6.52
CA VAL A 128 2.93 1.19 -7.54
C VAL A 128 1.51 1.59 -7.11
N TRP A 129 1.17 1.42 -5.83
CA TRP A 129 -0.19 1.69 -5.34
C TRP A 129 -0.43 3.18 -5.16
N ARG A 130 0.55 3.91 -4.63
CA ARG A 130 0.53 5.36 -4.58
C ARG A 130 0.37 5.95 -5.97
N LEU A 131 1.16 5.47 -6.94
CA LEU A 131 1.09 5.93 -8.34
C LEU A 131 -0.21 5.51 -9.02
N ALA A 132 -0.74 4.31 -8.73
CA ALA A 132 -2.05 3.88 -9.20
C ALA A 132 -3.16 4.78 -8.63
N GLY A 133 -3.07 5.21 -7.37
CA GLY A 133 -3.98 6.18 -6.78
C GLY A 133 -3.98 7.51 -7.54
N VAL A 134 -2.80 8.06 -7.85
CA VAL A 134 -2.66 9.26 -8.69
C VAL A 134 -3.23 9.02 -10.09
N TYR A 135 -2.92 7.89 -10.70
CA TYR A 135 -3.36 7.52 -12.05
C TYR A 135 -4.89 7.41 -12.15
N MET A 136 -5.51 6.76 -11.16
CA MET A 136 -6.95 6.54 -11.08
C MET A 136 -7.70 7.71 -10.41
N ASN A 137 -7.00 8.77 -9.98
CA ASN A 137 -7.54 9.86 -9.19
C ASN A 137 -8.33 9.38 -7.96
N THR A 138 -7.80 8.40 -7.23
CA THR A 138 -8.40 7.84 -6.00
C THR A 138 -7.32 7.54 -4.95
N SER A 139 -7.72 7.05 -3.78
CA SER A 139 -6.76 6.74 -2.72
C SER A 139 -5.97 5.47 -3.03
N GLU A 140 -4.74 5.41 -2.52
CA GLU A 140 -3.91 4.20 -2.57
C GLU A 140 -4.63 2.98 -1.99
N ALA A 141 -5.31 3.17 -0.86
CA ALA A 141 -6.06 2.13 -0.17
C ALA A 141 -7.22 1.59 -1.03
N ASP A 142 -7.96 2.48 -1.71
CA ASP A 142 -9.05 2.07 -2.60
C ASP A 142 -8.54 1.26 -3.80
N CYS A 143 -7.42 1.68 -4.42
CA CYS A 143 -6.76 0.94 -5.49
C CYS A 143 -6.31 -0.45 -5.03
N LEU A 144 -5.67 -0.55 -3.86
CA LEU A 144 -5.24 -1.83 -3.30
C LEU A 144 -6.44 -2.74 -3.02
N ALA A 145 -7.49 -2.21 -2.39
CA ALA A 145 -8.70 -2.96 -2.09
C ALA A 145 -9.38 -3.47 -3.37
N ALA A 146 -9.52 -2.61 -4.39
CA ALA A 146 -10.08 -2.97 -5.70
C ALA A 146 -9.25 -4.04 -6.41
N TYR A 147 -7.93 -3.87 -6.45
CA TYR A 147 -7.04 -4.85 -7.08
C TYR A 147 -7.09 -6.20 -6.37
N CYS A 148 -7.11 -6.21 -5.03
CA CYS A 148 -7.32 -7.41 -4.25
C CYS A 148 -8.64 -8.08 -4.63
N ARG A 149 -9.76 -7.34 -4.75
CA ARG A 149 -11.04 -7.91 -5.21
C ARG A 149 -10.95 -8.53 -6.61
N LEU A 150 -10.28 -7.87 -7.55
CA LEU A 150 -10.08 -8.36 -8.92
C LEU A 150 -9.22 -9.62 -8.97
N LYS A 151 -8.15 -9.69 -8.17
CA LYS A 151 -7.29 -10.88 -8.08
C LYS A 151 -7.93 -12.01 -7.27
N HIS A 152 -8.77 -11.67 -6.29
CA HIS A 152 -9.62 -12.59 -5.56
C HIS A 152 -10.96 -12.82 -6.29
N ALA A 153 -10.91 -12.99 -7.62
CA ALA A 153 -12.06 -13.24 -8.47
C ALA A 153 -13.02 -14.25 -7.80
N ARG A 154 -14.21 -13.75 -7.42
CA ARG A 154 -15.29 -14.59 -6.91
C ARG A 154 -15.54 -15.72 -7.91
N MET A 155 -15.59 -16.96 -7.43
CA MET A 155 -16.05 -18.09 -8.24
C MET A 155 -17.54 -17.91 -8.52
N THR A 156 -17.88 -17.18 -9.57
CA THR A 156 -19.28 -16.96 -9.97
C THR A 156 -19.81 -18.19 -10.72
N VAL A 157 -21.13 -18.36 -10.75
CA VAL A 157 -21.77 -19.42 -11.55
C VAL A 157 -21.34 -19.31 -13.03
N GLY A 158 -21.30 -18.09 -13.56
CA GLY A 158 -20.82 -17.82 -14.93
C GLY A 158 -19.35 -18.19 -15.15
N ALA A 159 -18.48 -17.99 -14.15
CA ALA A 159 -17.08 -18.43 -14.23
C ALA A 159 -16.97 -19.97 -14.24
N CYS A 160 -17.78 -20.68 -13.44
CA CYS A 160 -17.85 -22.14 -13.48
C CYS A 160 -18.32 -22.67 -14.84
N GLU A 161 -19.35 -22.08 -15.41
CA GLU A 161 -19.86 -22.43 -16.75
C GLU A 161 -18.84 -22.12 -17.85
N ALA A 162 -18.13 -21.00 -17.76
CA ALA A 162 -17.08 -20.63 -18.70
C ALA A 162 -15.91 -21.62 -18.63
N ILE A 163 -15.46 -22.00 -17.43
CA ILE A 163 -14.43 -23.02 -17.23
C ILE A 163 -14.85 -24.36 -17.84
N GLN A 164 -16.12 -24.74 -17.67
CA GLN A 164 -16.66 -25.96 -18.26
C GLN A 164 -16.65 -25.91 -19.79
N ARG A 165 -17.11 -24.80 -20.39
CA ARG A 165 -17.05 -24.57 -21.84
C ARG A 165 -15.62 -24.62 -22.38
N PHE A 166 -14.68 -23.89 -21.76
CA PHE A 166 -13.26 -23.93 -22.15
C PHE A 166 -12.69 -25.35 -22.08
N ARG A 167 -13.16 -26.16 -21.12
CA ARG A 167 -12.72 -27.55 -21.00
C ARG A 167 -13.29 -28.44 -22.10
N GLU A 168 -14.56 -28.26 -22.44
CA GLU A 168 -15.24 -28.93 -23.57
C GLU A 168 -14.58 -28.54 -24.91
N ASP A 169 -14.14 -27.29 -25.05
CA ASP A 169 -13.40 -26.76 -26.20
C ASP A 169 -11.93 -27.20 -26.25
N GLY A 170 -11.49 -28.05 -25.31
CA GLY A 170 -10.16 -28.66 -25.31
C GLY A 170 -9.04 -27.78 -24.71
N VAL A 171 -9.35 -26.62 -24.13
CA VAL A 171 -8.35 -25.76 -23.49
C VAL A 171 -7.70 -26.49 -22.31
N THR A 172 -6.39 -26.38 -22.22
CA THR A 172 -5.62 -27.08 -21.18
C THR A 172 -5.90 -26.48 -19.81
N TRP A 173 -5.87 -27.30 -18.76
CA TRP A 173 -6.00 -26.81 -17.38
C TRP A 173 -4.97 -25.72 -17.03
N ARG A 174 -3.76 -25.78 -17.62
CA ARG A 174 -2.72 -24.77 -17.41
C ARG A 174 -3.20 -23.39 -17.85
N ASP A 175 -3.86 -23.30 -19.00
CA ASP A 175 -4.32 -22.04 -19.56
C ASP A 175 -5.61 -21.59 -18.87
N ILE A 176 -6.51 -22.53 -18.53
CA ILE A 176 -7.68 -22.26 -17.69
C ILE A 176 -7.25 -21.69 -16.33
N TYR A 177 -6.19 -22.19 -15.69
CA TYR A 177 -5.70 -21.66 -14.43
C TYR A 177 -5.03 -20.28 -14.54
N LYS A 178 -4.56 -19.89 -15.72
CA LYS A 178 -4.10 -18.52 -15.97
C LYS A 178 -5.31 -17.58 -16.11
N MET A 179 -6.36 -18.04 -16.77
CA MET A 179 -7.61 -17.29 -16.96
C MET A 179 -8.48 -17.24 -15.70
N PHE A 180 -8.41 -18.27 -14.85
CA PHE A 180 -9.17 -18.41 -13.60
C PHE A 180 -8.27 -18.86 -12.44
N PRO A 181 -7.43 -17.96 -11.90
CA PRO A 181 -6.43 -18.30 -10.86
C PRO A 181 -7.05 -18.89 -9.58
N VAL A 182 -8.25 -18.45 -9.21
CA VAL A 182 -8.98 -18.93 -8.03
C VAL A 182 -9.41 -20.39 -8.20
N TYR A 183 -9.68 -20.84 -9.43
CA TYR A 183 -10.07 -22.23 -9.72
C TYR A 183 -8.91 -23.21 -9.55
N LYS A 184 -7.66 -22.75 -9.77
CA LYS A 184 -6.46 -23.52 -9.43
C LYS A 184 -6.38 -23.85 -7.94
N GLY A 185 -6.76 -22.89 -7.10
CA GLY A 185 -6.89 -23.07 -5.65
C GLY A 185 -7.95 -24.11 -5.31
N ILE A 186 -9.14 -24.03 -5.91
CA ILE A 186 -10.25 -24.97 -5.66
C ILE A 186 -9.97 -26.38 -6.19
N VAL A 187 -9.40 -26.55 -7.38
CA VAL A 187 -9.05 -27.89 -7.90
C VAL A 187 -7.90 -28.53 -7.15
N ALA A 188 -6.97 -27.73 -6.62
CA ALA A 188 -5.97 -28.24 -5.70
C ALA A 188 -6.61 -28.78 -4.40
N LEU A 189 -7.76 -28.25 -3.98
CA LEU A 189 -8.53 -28.75 -2.84
C LEU A 189 -9.30 -30.05 -3.15
N THR A 190 -9.70 -30.29 -4.42
CA THR A 190 -10.55 -31.43 -4.82
C THR A 190 -9.83 -32.58 -5.53
N ARG A 191 -8.50 -32.50 -5.73
CA ARG A 191 -7.72 -33.60 -6.31
C ARG A 191 -7.75 -34.86 -5.41
N GLY A 192 -8.28 -35.96 -5.94
CA GLY A 192 -8.38 -37.26 -5.24
C GLY A 192 -9.71 -37.52 -4.51
N TRP A 193 -10.70 -36.65 -4.71
CA TRP A 193 -12.05 -36.77 -4.19
C TRP A 193 -12.92 -37.53 -5.20
N THR A 194 -13.78 -38.44 -4.73
CA THR A 194 -14.75 -39.09 -5.63
C THR A 194 -15.82 -38.07 -6.06
N PRO A 195 -16.54 -38.29 -7.18
CA PRO A 195 -17.63 -37.41 -7.59
C PRO A 195 -18.68 -37.19 -6.49
N ALA A 196 -18.94 -38.22 -5.67
CA ALA A 196 -19.82 -38.12 -4.51
C ALA A 196 -19.24 -37.20 -3.42
N ASP A 197 -17.94 -37.29 -3.14
CA ASP A 197 -17.27 -36.42 -2.16
C ASP A 197 -17.25 -34.95 -2.63
N ILE A 198 -17.12 -34.71 -3.94
CA ILE A 198 -17.15 -33.36 -4.54
C ILE A 198 -18.54 -32.73 -4.41
N GLU A 199 -19.61 -33.47 -4.71
CA GLU A 199 -20.97 -32.98 -4.50
C GLU A 199 -21.24 -32.71 -3.02
N ARG A 200 -20.69 -33.54 -2.13
CA ARG A 200 -20.84 -33.31 -0.69
C ARG A 200 -20.07 -32.08 -0.21
N ILE A 201 -18.85 -31.80 -0.70
CA ILE A 201 -18.16 -30.53 -0.41
C ILE A 201 -18.97 -29.33 -0.89
N LYS A 202 -19.49 -29.38 -2.13
CA LYS A 202 -20.29 -28.27 -2.66
C LYS A 202 -21.47 -27.96 -1.75
N GLU A 203 -22.10 -28.99 -1.19
CA GLU A 203 -23.18 -28.85 -0.25
C GLU A 203 -22.72 -28.27 1.10
N ILE A 204 -21.57 -28.73 1.63
CA ILE A 204 -20.95 -28.16 2.84
C ILE A 204 -20.59 -26.68 2.63
N VAL A 205 -20.05 -26.33 1.47
CA VAL A 205 -19.72 -24.94 1.11
C VAL A 205 -21.01 -24.13 1.02
N LYS A 206 -22.06 -24.61 0.36
CA LYS A 206 -23.36 -23.90 0.36
C LYS A 206 -23.94 -23.68 1.76
N GLN A 207 -23.76 -24.63 2.67
CA GLN A 207 -24.33 -24.59 4.02
C GLN A 207 -23.52 -23.72 4.99
N HIS A 208 -22.21 -23.58 4.77
CA HIS A 208 -21.29 -23.00 5.76
C HIS A 208 -20.42 -21.86 5.21
N TYR A 209 -20.47 -21.57 3.92
CA TYR A 209 -19.75 -20.43 3.36
C TYR A 209 -20.50 -19.13 3.65
N THR A 210 -19.84 -18.22 4.34
CA THR A 210 -20.19 -16.80 4.32
C THR A 210 -19.30 -16.09 3.31
N PRO A 211 -19.82 -15.10 2.56
CA PRO A 211 -19.00 -14.28 1.69
C PRO A 211 -17.76 -13.76 2.43
N SER A 212 -16.57 -13.97 1.85
CA SER A 212 -15.26 -13.61 2.41
C SER A 212 -14.72 -14.52 3.54
N TYR A 213 -15.44 -15.58 3.94
CA TYR A 213 -14.98 -16.46 5.02
C TYR A 213 -15.26 -17.94 4.73
N LEU A 214 -14.26 -18.61 4.13
CA LEU A 214 -14.33 -20.02 3.70
C LEU A 214 -14.05 -21.03 4.84
N MET A 215 -13.49 -20.57 5.96
CA MET A 215 -13.05 -21.44 7.06
C MET A 215 -14.15 -22.28 7.71
N PRO A 216 -15.41 -21.82 7.89
CA PRO A 216 -16.45 -22.67 8.45
C PRO A 216 -16.81 -23.85 7.53
N ALA A 217 -16.83 -23.63 6.21
CA ALA A 217 -17.01 -24.70 5.23
C ALA A 217 -15.83 -25.67 5.21
N ILE A 218 -14.60 -25.17 5.32
CA ILE A 218 -13.41 -26.01 5.45
C ILE A 218 -13.50 -26.85 6.73
N ASN A 219 -13.87 -26.26 7.88
CA ASN A 219 -13.99 -26.94 9.16
C ASN A 219 -15.10 -28.01 9.16
N ALA A 220 -16.22 -27.74 8.51
CA ALA A 220 -17.29 -28.72 8.34
C ALA A 220 -16.82 -29.90 7.45
N ALA A 221 -16.13 -29.62 6.34
CA ALA A 221 -15.53 -30.64 5.50
C ALA A 221 -14.46 -31.46 6.24
N VAL A 222 -13.67 -30.82 7.12
CA VAL A 222 -12.66 -31.48 7.96
C VAL A 222 -13.28 -32.51 8.90
N ARG A 223 -14.43 -32.19 9.51
CA ARG A 223 -15.15 -33.09 10.42
C ARG A 223 -15.76 -34.27 9.70
N GLU A 224 -16.28 -34.03 8.49
CA GLU A 224 -16.97 -35.06 7.72
C GLU A 224 -16.02 -36.00 6.98
N PHE A 225 -14.82 -35.52 6.61
CA PHE A 225 -13.80 -36.30 5.91
C PHE A 225 -12.47 -36.45 6.70
N PRO A 226 -12.50 -36.99 7.94
CA PRO A 226 -11.36 -36.92 8.87
C PRO A 226 -10.15 -37.78 8.46
N SER A 227 -10.33 -38.76 7.57
CA SER A 227 -9.29 -39.72 7.14
C SER A 227 -8.50 -39.28 5.89
N ARG A 228 -8.82 -38.12 5.30
CA ARG A 228 -8.21 -37.67 4.04
C ARG A 228 -6.97 -36.82 4.29
N LYS A 229 -5.81 -37.33 3.84
CA LYS A 229 -4.45 -36.84 4.12
C LYS A 229 -4.17 -35.34 3.88
N TYR A 230 -4.98 -34.62 3.09
CA TYR A 230 -4.75 -33.19 2.81
C TYR A 230 -5.52 -32.25 3.74
N ILE A 231 -6.66 -32.69 4.28
CA ILE A 231 -7.38 -32.02 5.39
C ILE A 231 -6.51 -32.03 6.66
N ALA A 232 -5.72 -33.10 6.84
CA ALA A 232 -4.71 -33.18 7.89
C ALA A 232 -3.58 -32.14 7.77
N ARG A 233 -3.28 -31.60 6.58
CA ARG A 233 -2.29 -30.50 6.43
C ARG A 233 -2.85 -29.14 6.85
N VAL A 234 -4.15 -28.90 6.65
CA VAL A 234 -4.84 -27.71 7.20
C VAL A 234 -4.93 -27.85 8.74
N ARG A 235 -5.21 -29.06 9.22
CA ARG A 235 -5.21 -29.40 10.66
C ARG A 235 -3.84 -29.29 11.34
N GLN A 236 -2.74 -29.37 10.59
CA GLN A 236 -1.37 -29.18 11.09
C GLN A 236 -0.96 -27.71 11.25
N LYS A 237 -1.75 -26.76 10.74
CA LYS A 237 -1.45 -25.33 10.86
C LYS A 237 -2.22 -24.61 11.96
N THR A 238 -3.37 -25.13 12.39
CA THR A 238 -4.13 -24.52 13.48
C THR A 238 -3.64 -25.10 14.81
N PRO A 239 -2.99 -24.31 15.67
CA PRO A 239 -2.50 -24.82 16.94
C PRO A 239 -3.67 -25.21 17.85
N GLY A 240 -3.57 -26.37 18.50
CA GLY A 240 -4.69 -27.04 19.15
C GLY A 240 -5.15 -26.29 20.40
N SER A 241 -4.20 -25.87 21.23
CA SER A 241 -4.45 -25.08 22.44
C SER A 241 -4.34 -23.58 22.18
N GLN A 242 -5.00 -22.78 23.02
CA GLN A 242 -4.89 -21.31 22.98
C GLN A 242 -3.44 -20.84 23.17
N GLN A 243 -2.65 -21.54 23.99
CA GLN A 243 -1.24 -21.25 24.19
C GLN A 243 -0.44 -21.45 22.90
N GLU A 244 -0.62 -22.58 22.21
CA GLU A 244 0.10 -22.83 20.96
C GLU A 244 -0.32 -21.84 19.85
N ARG A 245 -1.57 -21.36 19.87
CA ARG A 245 -2.04 -20.31 18.94
C ARG A 245 -1.30 -19.02 19.18
N MET A 246 -1.24 -18.61 20.43
CA MET A 246 -0.51 -17.43 20.87
C MET A 246 0.98 -17.53 20.54
N ASP A 247 1.60 -18.69 20.77
CA ASP A 247 3.01 -18.91 20.47
C ASP A 247 3.29 -18.83 18.96
N ALA A 248 2.43 -19.43 18.14
CA ALA A 248 2.55 -19.37 16.68
C ALA A 248 2.41 -17.93 16.15
N ILE A 249 1.44 -17.17 16.68
CA ILE A 249 1.26 -15.76 16.34
C ILE A 249 2.50 -14.95 16.73
N ASN A 250 2.96 -15.09 17.99
CA ASN A 250 4.11 -14.35 18.49
C ASN A 250 5.39 -14.68 17.71
N GLN A 251 5.60 -15.95 17.33
CA GLN A 251 6.75 -16.36 16.52
C GLN A 251 6.73 -15.73 15.13
N GLU A 252 5.57 -15.66 14.48
CA GLU A 252 5.48 -15.05 13.15
C GLU A 252 5.66 -13.54 13.21
N VAL A 253 5.09 -12.88 14.23
CA VAL A 253 5.29 -11.44 14.47
C VAL A 253 6.77 -11.13 14.74
N GLN A 254 7.44 -11.92 15.61
CA GLN A 254 8.88 -11.80 15.85
C GLN A 254 9.67 -11.98 14.54
N ARG A 255 9.34 -12.97 13.73
CA ARG A 255 10.02 -13.24 12.45
C ARG A 255 9.93 -12.06 11.49
N GLN A 256 8.76 -11.43 11.37
CA GLN A 256 8.59 -10.24 10.52
C GLN A 256 9.43 -9.07 11.04
N ARG A 257 9.41 -8.83 12.36
CA ARG A 257 10.21 -7.78 13.00
C ARG A 257 11.71 -7.99 12.84
N ASP A 258 12.20 -9.21 13.06
CA ASP A 258 13.62 -9.56 12.89
C ASP A 258 14.09 -9.38 11.44
N SER A 259 13.15 -9.45 10.49
CA SER A 259 13.39 -9.17 9.08
C SER A 259 13.36 -7.68 8.74
N GLY A 260 13.10 -6.80 9.71
CA GLY A 260 12.99 -5.35 9.52
C GLY A 260 11.73 -4.91 8.78
N LEU A 261 10.70 -5.77 8.71
CA LEU A 261 9.42 -5.46 8.08
C LEU A 261 8.44 -4.94 9.14
N ASP A 262 7.53 -4.06 8.70
CA ASP A 262 6.31 -3.76 9.47
C ASP A 262 5.46 -5.03 9.63
N ILE A 263 4.67 -5.09 10.68
CA ILE A 263 3.83 -6.26 10.96
C ILE A 263 2.63 -6.27 10.02
N ASP A 264 2.63 -7.22 9.09
CA ASP A 264 1.51 -7.54 8.21
C ASP A 264 0.63 -8.61 8.87
N TRP A 265 -0.47 -8.17 9.46
CA TRP A 265 -1.43 -9.04 10.16
C TRP A 265 -2.19 -9.99 9.22
N VAL A 266 -2.30 -9.66 7.93
CA VAL A 266 -2.83 -10.59 6.93
C VAL A 266 -1.83 -11.74 6.76
N ALA A 267 -0.55 -11.43 6.58
CA ALA A 267 0.48 -12.47 6.48
C ALA A 267 0.56 -13.35 7.75
N VAL A 268 0.45 -12.75 8.94
CA VAL A 268 0.38 -13.49 10.22
C VAL A 268 -0.81 -14.45 10.23
N SER A 269 -2.01 -13.95 9.91
CA SER A 269 -3.26 -14.71 9.81
C SER A 269 -3.13 -15.94 8.88
N TRP A 270 -2.53 -15.75 7.70
CA TRP A 270 -2.28 -16.82 6.74
C TRP A 270 -1.26 -17.85 7.23
N ALA A 271 -0.23 -17.41 7.95
CA ALA A 271 0.80 -18.30 8.48
C ALA A 271 0.23 -19.24 9.55
N VAL A 272 -0.58 -18.70 10.47
CA VAL A 272 -1.12 -19.42 11.64
C VAL A 272 -2.50 -20.03 11.41
N GLY A 273 -3.20 -19.66 10.34
CA GLY A 273 -4.51 -20.19 9.99
C GLY A 273 -5.63 -19.77 10.95
N LEU A 274 -5.58 -18.53 11.46
CA LEU A 274 -6.61 -17.88 12.28
C LEU A 274 -7.09 -16.61 11.58
N SER A 275 -8.23 -16.04 11.96
CA SER A 275 -8.61 -14.73 11.42
C SER A 275 -7.64 -13.63 11.87
N GLU A 276 -7.58 -12.53 11.13
CA GLU A 276 -6.74 -11.38 11.48
C GLU A 276 -7.11 -10.83 12.86
N LEU A 277 -8.41 -10.68 13.14
CA LEU A 277 -8.90 -10.24 14.44
C LEU A 277 -8.50 -11.21 15.56
N GLU A 278 -8.63 -12.52 15.37
CA GLU A 278 -8.16 -13.50 16.37
C GLU A 278 -6.64 -13.41 16.60
N CYS A 279 -5.85 -13.15 15.54
CA CYS A 279 -4.41 -12.92 15.68
C CYS A 279 -4.12 -11.68 16.52
N LEU A 280 -4.82 -10.58 16.25
CA LEU A 280 -4.71 -9.33 16.99
C LEU A 280 -5.14 -9.50 18.47
N GLU A 281 -6.18 -10.27 18.76
CA GLU A 281 -6.66 -10.50 20.12
C GLU A 281 -5.76 -11.42 20.95
N LEU A 282 -5.14 -12.41 20.30
CA LEU A 282 -4.32 -13.42 20.95
C LEU A 282 -2.83 -13.04 21.02
N CYS A 283 -2.33 -12.20 20.12
CA CYS A 283 -0.92 -11.80 20.13
C CYS A 283 -0.55 -11.12 21.45
N ARG A 284 0.53 -11.61 22.08
CA ARG A 284 1.15 -11.04 23.29
C ARG A 284 2.52 -10.44 23.02
N PHE A 285 2.93 -10.40 21.76
CA PHE A 285 4.15 -9.73 21.35
C PHE A 285 4.04 -8.23 21.62
N SER A 286 4.98 -7.68 22.38
CA SER A 286 4.96 -6.27 22.80
C SER A 286 6.24 -5.51 22.46
N GLU A 287 7.28 -6.22 22.03
CA GLU A 287 8.58 -5.62 21.82
C GLU A 287 8.59 -4.74 20.56
N GLY A 288 9.09 -3.51 20.68
CA GLY A 288 9.10 -2.55 19.57
C GLY A 288 7.78 -1.80 19.36
N LYS A 289 6.75 -2.01 20.19
CA LYS A 289 5.57 -1.13 20.21
C LYS A 289 5.95 0.26 20.67
N ALA A 290 5.42 1.28 20.00
CA ALA A 290 5.67 2.66 20.39
C ALA A 290 4.90 3.02 21.67
N ARG A 291 5.49 3.90 22.48
CA ARG A 291 4.80 4.55 23.58
C ARG A 291 4.12 5.79 23.03
N TRP A 292 2.86 5.98 23.38
CA TRP A 292 2.17 7.23 23.09
C TRP A 292 2.13 8.09 24.36
N THR A 293 2.84 9.21 24.29
CA THR A 293 2.79 10.25 25.30
C THR A 293 1.82 11.30 24.80
N TYR A 294 0.71 11.50 25.53
CA TYR A 294 -0.20 12.60 25.23
C TYR A 294 0.55 13.92 25.38
N ASP A 295 0.63 14.66 24.29
CA ASP A 295 1.11 16.03 24.23
C ASP A 295 0.01 16.86 23.56
N PRO A 296 -0.60 17.82 24.28
CA PRO A 296 -1.69 18.62 23.76
C PRO A 296 -1.27 19.48 22.56
N ASP A 297 0.02 19.80 22.41
CA ASP A 297 0.53 20.64 21.33
C ASP A 297 0.87 19.82 20.07
N THR A 298 1.03 18.49 20.20
CA THR A 298 1.38 17.59 19.08
C THR A 298 0.39 16.43 18.89
N PHE A 299 -0.75 16.47 19.58
CA PHE A 299 -1.80 15.47 19.48
C PHE A 299 -2.25 15.29 18.03
N SER A 300 -2.01 14.10 17.49
CA SER A 300 -2.43 13.73 16.14
C SER A 300 -3.85 13.18 16.16
N GLN A 301 -4.79 13.97 15.66
CA GLN A 301 -6.18 13.54 15.46
C GLN A 301 -6.27 12.31 14.55
N GLU A 302 -5.37 12.16 13.58
CA GLU A 302 -5.34 11.02 12.66
C GLU A 302 -5.15 9.68 13.38
N MET A 303 -4.32 9.64 14.43
CA MET A 303 -4.09 8.44 15.20
C MET A 303 -5.32 8.04 16.03
N ALA A 304 -6.02 9.04 16.56
CA ALA A 304 -7.28 8.85 17.27
C ALA A 304 -8.39 8.35 16.33
N ASP A 305 -8.54 8.99 15.17
CA ASP A 305 -9.54 8.62 14.16
C ASP A 305 -9.31 7.19 13.66
N ARG A 306 -8.05 6.79 13.44
CA ARG A 306 -7.69 5.42 13.06
C ARG A 306 -8.06 4.40 14.14
N MET A 307 -7.83 4.73 15.41
CA MET A 307 -8.21 3.85 16.53
C MET A 307 -9.74 3.72 16.65
N GLU A 308 -10.47 4.83 16.54
CA GLU A 308 -11.94 4.82 16.60
C GLU A 308 -12.56 4.06 15.44
N ALA A 309 -12.02 4.21 14.23
CA ALA A 309 -12.46 3.46 13.06
C ALA A 309 -12.31 1.94 13.27
N PHE A 310 -11.15 1.49 13.75
CA PHE A 310 -10.91 0.08 14.05
C PHE A 310 -11.86 -0.45 15.14
N ILE A 311 -12.08 0.34 16.21
CA ILE A 311 -13.01 -0.04 17.29
C ILE A 311 -14.44 -0.14 16.77
N ALA A 312 -14.90 0.84 15.98
CA ALA A 312 -16.25 0.86 15.43
C ALA A 312 -16.51 -0.31 14.47
N GLU A 313 -15.51 -0.70 13.69
CA GLU A 313 -15.60 -1.80 12.75
C GLU A 313 -15.67 -3.17 13.44
N HIS A 314 -14.78 -3.43 14.41
CA HIS A 314 -14.62 -4.77 15.00
C HIS A 314 -15.31 -4.96 16.35
N TYR A 315 -15.62 -3.88 17.06
CA TYR A 315 -16.24 -3.89 18.39
C TYR A 315 -17.43 -2.91 18.47
N PRO A 316 -18.46 -3.07 17.61
CA PRO A 316 -19.62 -2.20 17.64
C PRO A 316 -20.37 -2.34 18.99
N PRO A 317 -20.97 -1.25 19.51
CA PRO A 317 -21.76 -1.32 20.74
C PRO A 317 -22.84 -2.41 20.68
N PRO A 318 -23.05 -3.18 21.77
CA PRO A 318 -22.56 -2.96 23.14
C PRO A 318 -21.24 -3.69 23.46
N ALA A 319 -20.54 -4.24 22.47
CA ALA A 319 -19.30 -4.98 22.72
C ALA A 319 -18.21 -4.05 23.29
N ALA A 320 -17.56 -4.48 24.37
CA ALA A 320 -16.40 -3.77 24.89
C ALA A 320 -15.20 -3.98 23.94
N PRO A 321 -14.45 -2.92 23.59
CA PRO A 321 -13.27 -3.07 22.74
C PRO A 321 -12.22 -3.98 23.39
N ASN A 322 -11.63 -4.89 22.62
CA ASN A 322 -10.47 -5.63 23.07
C ASN A 322 -9.21 -4.80 22.85
N PHE A 323 -8.76 -4.08 23.88
CA PHE A 323 -7.60 -3.19 23.77
C PHE A 323 -6.29 -3.90 23.45
N ASN A 324 -6.19 -5.22 23.62
CA ASN A 324 -5.04 -5.95 23.13
C ASN A 324 -5.01 -5.97 21.59
N ALA A 325 -6.15 -6.19 20.95
CA ALA A 325 -6.26 -6.11 19.49
C ALA A 325 -6.00 -4.68 18.98
N VAL A 326 -6.57 -3.68 19.66
CA VAL A 326 -6.32 -2.26 19.35
C VAL A 326 -4.83 -1.93 19.46
N SER A 327 -4.18 -2.35 20.54
CA SER A 327 -2.73 -2.19 20.75
C SER A 327 -1.89 -2.84 19.65
N ASN A 328 -2.28 -4.03 19.21
CA ASN A 328 -1.59 -4.76 18.15
C ASN A 328 -1.80 -4.13 16.76
N TYR A 329 -3.01 -3.65 16.48
CA TYR A 329 -3.35 -2.96 15.23
C TYR A 329 -2.66 -1.60 15.11
N MET A 330 -2.65 -0.82 16.20
CA MET A 330 -2.01 0.50 16.26
C MET A 330 -0.49 0.39 16.44
N TRP A 331 0.03 -0.78 16.80
CA TRP A 331 1.41 -1.00 17.21
C TRP A 331 1.87 -0.07 18.36
N LEU A 332 0.97 0.16 19.32
CA LEU A 332 1.14 1.01 20.50
C LEU A 332 1.01 0.22 21.79
N ASP A 333 1.60 0.69 22.89
CA ASP A 333 1.35 0.11 24.21
C ASP A 333 -0.14 0.11 24.56
N ILE A 334 -0.60 -1.01 25.13
CA ILE A 334 -2.01 -1.22 25.45
C ILE A 334 -2.58 -0.15 26.39
N ASN A 335 -1.79 0.30 27.37
CA ASN A 335 -2.25 1.34 28.31
C ASN A 335 -2.38 2.70 27.64
N ASP A 336 -1.63 2.92 26.57
CA ASP A 336 -1.68 4.17 25.82
C ASP A 336 -2.93 4.19 24.91
N CYS A 337 -3.30 3.07 24.29
CA CYS A 337 -4.59 2.94 23.59
C CYS A 337 -5.79 3.13 24.53
N ILE A 338 -5.73 2.57 25.75
CA ILE A 338 -6.78 2.75 26.76
C ILE A 338 -6.89 4.23 27.15
N ARG A 339 -5.76 4.88 27.44
CA ARG A 339 -5.74 6.31 27.80
C ARG A 339 -6.26 7.20 26.69
N MET A 340 -5.89 6.92 25.44
CA MET A 340 -6.41 7.62 24.27
C MET A 340 -7.93 7.46 24.15
N ALA A 341 -8.46 6.26 24.34
CA ALA A 341 -9.90 6.02 24.27
C ALA A 341 -10.68 6.71 25.41
N GLN A 342 -10.11 6.76 26.62
CA GLN A 342 -10.68 7.50 27.75
C GLN A 342 -10.69 9.01 27.48
N LEU A 343 -9.61 9.56 26.92
CA LEU A 343 -9.54 10.97 26.51
C LEU A 343 -10.62 11.32 25.49
N LEU A 344 -10.80 10.50 24.45
CA LEU A 344 -11.80 10.73 23.41
C LEU A 344 -13.25 10.69 23.92
N ARG A 345 -13.50 9.87 24.96
CA ARG A 345 -14.81 9.80 25.64
C ARG A 345 -15.03 10.92 26.66
N GLY A 346 -14.04 11.79 26.88
CA GLY A 346 -14.08 12.81 27.92
C GLY A 346 -14.01 12.25 29.35
N GLU A 347 -13.52 11.02 29.52
CA GLU A 347 -13.40 10.31 30.80
C GLU A 347 -12.06 10.59 31.52
N PHE A 348 -11.28 11.57 31.05
CA PHE A 348 -9.94 11.86 31.57
C PHE A 348 -9.95 12.94 32.65
N GLU A 349 -9.54 12.60 33.87
CA GLU A 349 -9.12 13.57 34.88
C GLU A 349 -7.62 13.90 34.69
N PRO A 350 -7.24 15.16 34.42
CA PRO A 350 -5.83 15.53 34.29
C PRO A 350 -5.04 15.28 35.57
N ILE A 351 -3.84 14.68 35.46
CA ILE A 351 -2.89 14.51 36.58
C ILE A 351 -2.48 15.87 37.19
N SER A 352 -2.68 16.99 36.50
CA SER A 352 -2.50 18.33 37.07
C SER A 352 -3.41 18.63 38.28
N HIS A 353 -4.50 17.89 38.47
CA HIS A 353 -5.31 17.94 39.69
C HIS A 353 -4.70 17.16 40.87
N ILE A 354 -3.81 16.19 40.65
CA ILE A 354 -3.15 15.45 41.74
C ILE A 354 -1.94 16.23 42.28
N ALA A 355 -1.19 16.92 41.42
CA ALA A 355 -0.05 17.74 41.85
C ALA A 355 -0.49 19.01 42.61
N SER A 356 -1.64 19.60 42.24
CA SER A 356 -2.20 20.76 42.95
C SER A 356 -2.88 20.39 44.28
N THR A 357 -3.40 19.17 44.42
CA THR A 357 -4.00 18.72 45.68
C THR A 357 -2.94 18.26 46.71
N VAL A 358 -1.78 17.76 46.26
CA VAL A 358 -0.67 17.38 47.16
C VAL A 358 0.10 18.59 47.70
N HIS A 359 0.19 19.71 46.94
CA HIS A 359 0.83 20.94 47.45
C HIS A 359 -0.03 21.77 48.40
N VAL A 360 -1.36 21.62 48.38
CA VAL A 360 -2.23 22.26 49.39
C VAL A 360 -2.30 21.44 50.69
N ALA A 361 -2.16 20.10 50.61
CA ALA A 361 -2.19 19.24 51.80
C ALA A 361 -0.87 19.25 52.62
N HIS A 362 0.30 19.46 52.00
CA HIS A 362 1.57 19.57 52.74
C HIS A 362 1.88 20.97 53.30
N GLY A 363 1.20 22.02 52.80
CA GLY A 363 1.32 23.39 53.32
C GLY A 363 0.45 23.71 54.54
N ALA A 364 -0.53 22.85 54.86
CA ALA A 364 -1.49 23.05 55.96
C ALA A 364 -1.20 22.20 57.22
N MET A 365 -0.11 21.41 57.24
CA MET A 365 0.35 20.65 58.42
C MET A 365 1.67 21.16 59.02
N CYS A 366 2.13 22.35 58.63
CA CYS A 366 3.26 23.03 59.25
C CYS A 366 2.99 24.54 59.37
N ARG A 367 1.95 24.91 60.12
CA ARG A 367 1.90 26.12 60.95
C ARG A 367 1.04 25.87 62.18
#